data_AF-A0A843L0K0-F1
#
_entry.id   AF-A0A843L0K0-F1
#
_cell.length_a   1.000
_cell.length_b   1.000
_cell.length_c   1.000
_cell.angle_alpha   90.00
_cell.angle_beta   90.00
_cell.angle_gamma   90.00
#
_symmetry.space_group_name_H-M   'P 1'
#
loop_
_entity.id
_entity.type
_entity.pdbx_description
1 polymer ?
#
loop_
_entity_poly.entity_id
_entity_poly.type
_entity_poly.pdbx_seq_one_letter_code
_entity_poly.pdbx_strand_id
1 'polypeptide(L)'
;MHLPNPLQMNDWDNKTFFWAFQALQLAFVGVVCLDLIGYYIPIAREVLAFIYLTFLPGILVLKALRLHDLGTIETALYSVGLSLAVLMITGLFANTAYPLLGYARPFSFEILFLTIVGVVQVLLYLALTRDREHAGASHAGLEVSIPPPAAPFLALLPFFAIVGTYIRNEYHMVTLLFLLLVLIAVIGLAVGFDRLIPASCYPLAVYTIALSLLYHTSLISEYIWGYDIHHELHLANNVLMPGIWDMTIPYNTNAMLSVVMLVPTYSLICDLDPVWVFKILYPLLFALVPLGLYRAIEKQTNSKIGFFSVFFFVSFFTFYTEMISLARQQIAELFLALTVLAMVDKSMDRGRRTFLMVTFGFAMIVSHYGLSYIYLFSLIPAWLLLILPDYLPSGILERLRGMAGALVRDPLAPQETASRSGLRTLVLPYILVFAVLTYLWYSTVAEGTAFATIAGIGDKIISTLFAESFNPATVQGMHILTSQSVTPLHSLAKIVHIATQGL
;
A
#
# COMPACT_ATOMS: atom_id res chain seq x y z
N MET A 1 8.16 -33.96 1.99
CA MET A 1 6.88 -33.53 1.40
C MET A 1 7.08 -32.07 1.00
N HIS A 2 7.14 -31.78 -0.30
CA HIS A 2 7.32 -30.40 -0.78
C HIS A 2 5.96 -29.72 -0.75
N LEU A 3 5.73 -28.84 0.22
CA LEU A 3 4.58 -27.95 0.20
C LEU A 3 4.92 -26.78 -0.73
N PRO A 4 4.08 -26.47 -1.74
CA PRO A 4 4.30 -25.30 -2.57
C PRO A 4 4.09 -24.02 -1.75
N ASN A 5 4.82 -22.94 -2.08
CA ASN A 5 4.76 -21.69 -1.33
C ASN A 5 3.37 -21.02 -1.48
N PRO A 6 2.61 -20.81 -0.38
CA PRO A 6 1.27 -20.20 -0.47
C PRO A 6 1.28 -18.74 -0.94
N LEU A 7 2.40 -18.03 -0.77
CA LEU A 7 2.55 -16.66 -1.28
C LEU A 7 2.78 -16.61 -2.80
N GLN A 8 2.95 -17.76 -3.44
CA GLN A 8 3.13 -17.93 -4.89
C GLN A 8 2.05 -18.82 -5.49
N MET A 9 0.84 -18.80 -4.92
CA MET A 9 -0.29 -19.61 -5.38
C MET A 9 -0.67 -19.38 -6.85
N ASN A 10 -0.38 -18.21 -7.42
CA ASN A 10 -0.57 -17.93 -8.85
C ASN A 10 0.27 -18.88 -9.73
N ASP A 11 1.44 -19.33 -9.26
CA ASP A 11 2.38 -20.22 -9.98
C ASP A 11 1.99 -21.70 -9.85
N TRP A 12 1.00 -22.04 -9.03
CA TRP A 12 0.60 -23.43 -8.82
C TRP A 12 -0.12 -24.00 -10.05
N ASP A 13 -0.01 -25.31 -10.26
CA ASP A 13 -0.81 -26.00 -11.25
C ASP A 13 -2.31 -25.84 -10.96
N ASN A 14 -3.12 -25.80 -12.02
CA ASN A 14 -4.55 -25.49 -11.90
C ASN A 14 -5.31 -26.46 -10.99
N LYS A 15 -4.92 -27.73 -10.91
CA LYS A 15 -5.62 -28.72 -10.10
C LYS A 15 -5.33 -28.50 -8.61
N THR A 16 -4.06 -28.37 -8.23
CA THR A 16 -3.66 -28.09 -6.85
C THR A 16 -4.19 -26.74 -6.41
N PHE A 17 -4.07 -25.72 -7.26
CA PHE A 17 -4.60 -24.39 -7.03
C PHE A 17 -6.10 -24.41 -6.72
N PHE A 18 -6.90 -25.05 -7.58
CA PHE A 18 -8.35 -25.14 -7.42
C PHE A 18 -8.73 -25.80 -6.09
N TRP A 19 -8.14 -26.96 -5.76
CA TRP A 19 -8.50 -27.67 -4.52
C TRP A 19 -8.08 -26.92 -3.27
N ALA A 20 -6.88 -26.31 -3.26
CA ALA A 20 -6.43 -25.49 -2.14
C ALA A 20 -7.31 -24.25 -1.95
N PHE A 21 -7.66 -23.58 -3.05
CA PHE A 21 -8.57 -22.45 -3.05
C PHE A 21 -9.95 -22.82 -2.49
N GLN A 22 -10.56 -23.90 -2.99
CA GLN A 22 -11.88 -24.35 -2.54
C GLN A 22 -11.85 -24.83 -1.08
N ALA A 23 -10.76 -25.46 -0.63
CA ALA A 23 -10.59 -25.84 0.77
C ALA A 23 -10.56 -24.62 1.70
N LEU A 24 -9.81 -23.57 1.33
CA LEU A 24 -9.76 -22.32 2.09
C LEU A 24 -11.13 -21.62 2.10
N GLN A 25 -11.83 -21.57 0.96
CA GLN A 25 -13.17 -20.99 0.90
C GLN A 25 -14.17 -21.77 1.75
N LEU A 26 -14.15 -23.11 1.69
CA LEU A 26 -15.04 -23.96 2.50
C LEU A 26 -14.72 -23.82 3.99
N ALA A 27 -13.45 -23.70 4.37
CA ALA A 27 -13.06 -23.43 5.75
C ALA A 27 -13.59 -22.08 6.23
N PHE A 28 -13.45 -21.03 5.40
CA PHE A 28 -13.96 -19.69 5.72
C PHE A 28 -15.48 -19.68 5.85
N VAL A 29 -16.21 -20.19 4.86
CA VAL A 29 -17.68 -20.31 4.89
C VAL A 29 -18.11 -21.16 6.09
N GLY A 30 -17.40 -22.25 6.38
CA GLY A 30 -17.68 -23.12 7.52
C GLY A 30 -17.57 -22.39 8.86
N VAL A 31 -16.51 -21.62 9.08
CA VAL A 31 -16.33 -20.82 10.30
C VAL A 31 -17.41 -19.75 10.42
N VAL A 32 -17.76 -19.07 9.32
CA VAL A 32 -18.88 -18.12 9.29
C VAL A 32 -20.21 -18.81 9.66
N CYS A 33 -20.50 -19.98 9.09
CA CYS A 33 -21.72 -20.71 9.42
C CYS A 33 -21.75 -21.16 10.88
N LEU A 34 -20.63 -21.60 11.44
CA LEU A 34 -20.51 -21.98 12.86
C LEU A 34 -20.79 -20.79 13.78
N ASP A 35 -20.25 -19.63 13.45
CA ASP A 35 -20.45 -18.39 14.20
C ASP A 35 -21.93 -17.97 14.20
N LEU A 36 -22.59 -18.00 13.02
CA LEU A 36 -24.01 -17.69 12.87
C LEU A 36 -24.95 -18.61 13.66
N ILE A 37 -24.55 -19.85 13.93
CA ILE A 37 -25.32 -20.79 14.77
C ILE A 37 -24.90 -20.76 16.25
N GLY A 38 -24.02 -19.83 16.65
CA GLY A 38 -23.61 -19.59 18.03
C GLY A 38 -22.36 -20.33 18.49
N TYR A 39 -21.64 -21.02 17.61
CA TYR A 39 -20.35 -21.65 17.91
C TYR A 39 -19.19 -20.75 17.48
N TYR A 40 -18.91 -19.73 18.29
CA TYR A 40 -17.79 -18.82 18.07
C TYR A 40 -16.44 -19.51 18.31
N ILE A 41 -15.58 -19.51 17.30
CA ILE A 41 -14.16 -19.92 17.41
C ILE A 41 -13.32 -18.65 17.40
N PRO A 42 -12.71 -18.26 18.54
CA PRO A 42 -11.97 -17.00 18.63
C PRO A 42 -10.92 -16.86 17.54
N ILE A 43 -10.86 -15.68 16.92
CA ILE A 43 -9.84 -15.27 15.93
C ILE A 43 -9.95 -16.00 14.57
N ALA A 44 -10.66 -17.12 14.49
CA ALA A 44 -10.70 -17.94 13.28
C ALA A 44 -11.43 -17.23 12.13
N ARG A 45 -12.55 -16.56 12.40
CA ARG A 45 -13.31 -15.82 11.38
C ARG A 45 -12.48 -14.64 10.87
N GLU A 46 -11.90 -13.88 11.80
CA GLU A 46 -11.10 -12.70 11.57
C GLU A 46 -9.88 -13.02 10.68
N VAL A 47 -9.12 -14.07 11.01
CA VAL A 47 -7.92 -14.47 10.27
C VAL A 47 -8.27 -15.05 8.90
N LEU A 48 -9.26 -15.95 8.83
CA LEU A 48 -9.66 -16.54 7.54
C LEU A 48 -10.27 -15.51 6.60
N ALA A 49 -11.15 -14.64 7.12
CA ALA A 49 -11.71 -13.52 6.36
C ALA A 49 -10.61 -12.57 5.88
N PHE A 50 -9.67 -12.20 6.75
CA PHE A 50 -8.57 -11.33 6.38
C PHE A 50 -7.72 -11.94 5.25
N ILE A 51 -7.34 -13.22 5.35
CA ILE A 51 -6.58 -13.91 4.30
C ILE A 51 -7.39 -13.97 2.99
N TYR A 52 -8.67 -14.35 3.11
CA TYR A 52 -9.58 -14.49 1.97
C TYR A 52 -9.75 -13.16 1.23
N LEU A 53 -9.99 -12.06 1.94
CA LEU A 53 -10.18 -10.73 1.36
C LEU A 53 -8.88 -10.12 0.83
N THR A 54 -7.78 -10.29 1.55
CA THR A 54 -6.55 -9.52 1.32
C THR A 54 -5.64 -10.15 0.25
N PHE A 55 -5.70 -11.47 0.04
CA PHE A 55 -4.79 -12.15 -0.88
C PHE A 55 -5.50 -12.79 -2.07
N LEU A 56 -6.63 -13.47 -1.85
CA LEU A 56 -7.18 -14.38 -2.85
C LEU A 56 -7.67 -13.69 -4.13
N PRO A 57 -8.47 -12.60 -4.09
CA PRO A 57 -8.93 -11.96 -5.33
C PRO A 57 -7.75 -11.50 -6.20
N GLY A 58 -6.68 -11.00 -5.59
CA GLY A 58 -5.49 -10.56 -6.28
C GLY A 58 -4.65 -11.71 -6.83
N ILE A 59 -4.48 -12.81 -6.09
CA ILE A 59 -3.84 -14.04 -6.63
C ILE A 59 -4.60 -14.52 -7.87
N LEU A 60 -5.93 -14.50 -7.83
CA LEU A 60 -6.77 -14.87 -8.97
C LEU A 60 -6.57 -13.93 -10.17
N VAL A 61 -6.49 -12.62 -9.94
CA VAL A 61 -6.19 -11.66 -11.01
C VAL A 61 -4.79 -11.89 -11.58
N LEU A 62 -3.76 -12.12 -10.75
CA LEU A 62 -2.41 -12.44 -11.21
C LEU A 62 -2.40 -13.67 -12.12
N LYS A 63 -3.07 -14.75 -11.70
CA LYS A 63 -3.18 -15.98 -12.48
C LYS A 63 -3.99 -15.78 -13.77
N ALA A 64 -5.09 -15.02 -13.72
CA ALA A 64 -5.88 -14.67 -14.91
C ALA A 64 -5.11 -13.82 -15.93
N LEU A 65 -4.12 -13.04 -15.49
CA LEU A 65 -3.19 -12.29 -16.34
C LEU A 65 -1.98 -13.13 -16.80
N ARG A 66 -1.85 -14.36 -16.31
CA ARG A 66 -0.70 -15.25 -16.50
C ARG A 66 0.61 -14.59 -16.05
N LEU A 67 0.56 -13.88 -14.93
CA LEU A 67 1.73 -13.35 -14.26
C LEU A 67 2.30 -14.44 -13.38
N HIS A 68 3.38 -15.08 -13.84
CA HIS A 68 4.09 -16.14 -13.13
C HIS A 68 5.52 -15.75 -12.83
N ASP A 69 6.13 -16.46 -11.86
CA ASP A 69 7.54 -16.37 -11.52
C ASP A 69 8.00 -14.96 -11.11
N LEU A 70 7.09 -14.17 -10.51
CA LEU A 70 7.38 -12.82 -10.04
C LEU A 70 8.29 -12.80 -8.80
N GLY A 71 8.38 -13.92 -8.09
CA GLY A 71 9.00 -14.03 -6.77
C GLY A 71 8.03 -13.76 -5.63
N THR A 72 8.38 -14.22 -4.43
CA THR A 72 7.51 -14.18 -3.23
C THR A 72 7.08 -12.77 -2.84
N ILE A 73 7.98 -11.79 -2.88
CA ILE A 73 7.71 -10.42 -2.42
C ILE A 73 6.76 -9.72 -3.38
N GLU A 74 7.08 -9.69 -4.67
CA GLU A 74 6.25 -9.07 -5.70
C GLU A 74 4.87 -9.73 -5.80
N THR A 75 4.80 -11.06 -5.69
CA THR A 75 3.52 -11.78 -5.71
C THR A 75 2.66 -11.40 -4.50
N ALA A 76 3.22 -11.38 -3.30
CA ALA A 76 2.51 -10.94 -2.10
C ALA A 76 2.03 -9.49 -2.24
N LEU A 77 2.90 -8.58 -2.65
CA LEU A 77 2.59 -7.15 -2.79
C LEU A 77 1.50 -6.88 -3.85
N TYR A 78 1.64 -7.45 -5.05
CA TYR A 78 0.66 -7.27 -6.11
C TYR A 78 -0.65 -7.99 -5.83
N SER A 79 -0.64 -9.17 -5.19
CA SER A 79 -1.87 -9.84 -4.78
C SER A 79 -2.63 -9.01 -3.75
N VAL A 80 -1.96 -8.40 -2.78
CA VAL A 80 -2.62 -7.50 -1.82
C VAL A 80 -3.22 -6.30 -2.53
N GLY A 81 -2.44 -5.58 -3.34
CA GLY A 81 -2.94 -4.42 -4.07
C GLY A 81 -4.11 -4.73 -4.98
N LEU A 82 -4.03 -5.81 -5.76
CA LEU A 82 -5.10 -6.22 -6.66
C LEU A 82 -6.35 -6.66 -5.89
N SER A 83 -6.18 -7.32 -4.73
CA SER A 83 -7.32 -7.69 -3.88
C SER A 83 -8.05 -6.46 -3.37
N LEU A 84 -7.33 -5.50 -2.80
CA LEU A 84 -7.92 -4.25 -2.30
C LEU A 84 -8.61 -3.46 -3.41
N ALA A 85 -8.02 -3.41 -4.62
CA ALA A 85 -8.65 -2.78 -5.77
C ALA A 85 -9.96 -3.50 -6.18
N VAL A 86 -9.95 -4.84 -6.23
CA VAL A 86 -11.15 -5.64 -6.50
C VAL A 86 -12.24 -5.40 -5.45
N LEU A 87 -11.89 -5.34 -4.16
CA LEU A 87 -12.85 -5.09 -3.09
C LEU A 87 -13.48 -3.69 -3.20
N MET A 88 -12.68 -2.64 -3.46
CA MET A 88 -13.20 -1.29 -3.68
C MET A 88 -14.14 -1.22 -4.88
N ILE A 89 -13.79 -1.85 -6.01
CA ILE A 89 -14.64 -1.91 -7.20
C ILE A 89 -15.91 -2.71 -6.92
N THR A 90 -15.82 -3.82 -6.18
CA THR A 90 -16.97 -4.65 -5.80
C THR A 90 -17.94 -3.87 -4.91
N GLY A 91 -17.42 -3.18 -3.90
CA GLY A 91 -18.21 -2.32 -3.02
C GLY A 91 -18.90 -1.18 -3.79
N LEU A 92 -18.17 -0.49 -4.67
CA LEU A 92 -18.74 0.55 -5.53
C LEU A 92 -19.84 -0.01 -6.46
N PHE A 93 -19.61 -1.17 -7.07
CA PHE A 93 -20.60 -1.83 -7.92
C PHE A 93 -21.84 -2.22 -7.12
N ALA A 94 -21.69 -2.86 -5.95
CA ALA A 94 -22.81 -3.22 -5.09
C ALA A 94 -23.59 -1.97 -4.67
N ASN A 95 -22.91 -0.91 -4.24
CA ASN A 95 -23.53 0.34 -3.81
C ASN A 95 -24.39 0.99 -4.90
N THR A 96 -23.98 0.87 -6.16
CA THR A 96 -24.63 1.54 -7.30
C THR A 96 -25.67 0.65 -7.98
N ALA A 97 -25.35 -0.63 -8.21
CA ALA A 97 -26.20 -1.54 -8.98
C ALA A 97 -27.34 -2.15 -8.15
N TYR A 98 -27.09 -2.50 -6.88
CA TYR A 98 -28.08 -3.25 -6.10
C TYR A 98 -29.33 -2.45 -5.73
N PRO A 99 -29.24 -1.15 -5.40
CA PRO A 99 -30.43 -0.32 -5.23
C PRO A 99 -31.32 -0.26 -6.47
N LEU A 100 -30.72 -0.27 -7.67
CA LEU A 100 -31.46 -0.31 -8.95
C LEU A 100 -32.21 -1.65 -9.16
N LEU A 101 -31.76 -2.71 -8.49
CA LEU A 101 -32.39 -4.03 -8.48
C LEU A 101 -33.39 -4.19 -7.31
N GLY A 102 -33.63 -3.13 -6.52
CA GLY A 102 -34.55 -3.14 -5.38
C GLY A 102 -33.92 -3.52 -4.04
N TYR A 103 -32.61 -3.76 -3.97
CA TYR A 103 -31.90 -4.04 -2.73
C TYR A 103 -31.36 -2.76 -2.10
N ALA A 104 -32.05 -2.26 -1.08
CA ALA A 104 -31.75 -0.98 -0.46
C ALA A 104 -30.50 -0.96 0.46
N ARG A 105 -29.97 -2.12 0.86
CA ARG A 105 -28.85 -2.24 1.83
C ARG A 105 -27.71 -3.12 1.30
N PRO A 106 -26.97 -2.70 0.26
CA PRO A 106 -25.86 -3.46 -0.30
C PRO A 106 -24.74 -3.79 0.71
N PHE A 107 -24.52 -2.91 1.70
CA PHE A 107 -23.58 -3.13 2.81
C PHE A 107 -24.24 -3.78 4.02
N SER A 108 -25.00 -4.84 3.78
CA SER A 108 -25.38 -5.82 4.81
C SER A 108 -24.44 -7.02 4.73
N PHE A 109 -24.24 -7.72 5.83
CA PHE A 109 -23.35 -8.88 5.88
C PHE A 109 -23.74 -9.92 4.82
N GLU A 110 -25.01 -10.28 4.74
CA GLU A 110 -25.52 -11.33 3.88
C GLU A 110 -25.30 -11.02 2.40
N ILE A 111 -25.66 -9.80 1.98
CA ILE A 111 -25.55 -9.38 0.59
C ILE A 111 -24.08 -9.24 0.20
N LEU A 112 -23.27 -8.56 1.03
CA LEU A 112 -21.87 -8.31 0.71
C LEU A 112 -21.04 -9.60 0.72
N PHE A 113 -21.27 -10.49 1.68
CA PHE A 113 -20.61 -11.80 1.76
C PHE A 113 -20.88 -12.64 0.51
N LEU A 114 -22.15 -12.77 0.11
CA LEU A 114 -22.52 -13.49 -1.12
C LEU A 114 -21.95 -12.84 -2.38
N THR A 115 -21.93 -11.50 -2.42
CA THR A 115 -21.34 -10.74 -3.54
C THR A 115 -19.86 -11.05 -3.68
N ILE A 116 -19.10 -10.98 -2.58
CA ILE A 116 -17.66 -11.24 -2.57
C ILE A 116 -17.37 -12.69 -2.95
N VAL A 117 -18.10 -13.66 -2.39
CA VAL A 117 -17.95 -15.07 -2.79
C VAL A 117 -18.24 -15.24 -4.29
N GLY A 118 -19.31 -14.64 -4.80
CA GLY A 118 -19.65 -14.68 -6.23
C GLY A 118 -18.56 -14.07 -7.12
N VAL A 119 -18.07 -12.87 -6.79
CA VAL A 119 -16.98 -12.20 -7.52
C VAL A 119 -15.72 -13.07 -7.52
N VAL A 120 -15.34 -13.63 -6.38
CA VAL A 120 -14.17 -14.48 -6.26
C VAL A 120 -14.33 -15.76 -7.08
N GLN A 121 -15.52 -16.37 -7.12
CA GLN A 121 -15.79 -17.53 -7.98
C GLN A 121 -15.72 -17.19 -9.48
N VAL A 122 -16.20 -16.01 -9.88
CA VAL A 122 -16.03 -15.52 -11.25
C VAL A 122 -14.55 -15.33 -11.58
N LEU A 123 -13.77 -14.75 -10.67
CA LEU A 123 -12.32 -14.59 -10.84
C LEU A 123 -11.60 -15.95 -10.90
N LEU A 124 -12.01 -16.94 -10.10
CA LEU A 124 -11.52 -18.32 -10.17
C LEU A 124 -11.77 -18.95 -11.54
N TYR A 125 -13.00 -18.83 -12.05
CA TYR A 125 -13.34 -19.29 -13.38
C TYR A 125 -12.46 -18.61 -14.46
N LEU A 126 -12.29 -17.28 -14.39
CA LEU A 126 -11.44 -16.54 -15.32
C LEU A 126 -9.97 -16.94 -15.23
N ALA A 127 -9.45 -17.14 -14.02
CA ALA A 127 -8.07 -17.58 -13.79
C ALA A 127 -7.82 -18.95 -14.43
N LEU A 128 -8.68 -19.94 -14.16
CA LEU A 128 -8.53 -21.30 -14.67
C LEU A 128 -8.78 -21.41 -16.18
N THR A 129 -9.64 -20.57 -16.75
CA THR A 129 -9.92 -20.58 -18.20
C THR A 129 -8.88 -19.84 -19.01
N ARG A 130 -8.31 -18.76 -18.47
CA ARG A 130 -7.21 -18.04 -19.12
C ARG A 130 -5.89 -18.77 -18.95
N ASP A 131 -5.64 -19.45 -17.85
CA ASP A 131 -4.36 -20.12 -17.58
C ASP A 131 -4.36 -21.63 -17.89
N ARG A 132 -5.08 -22.05 -18.94
CA ARG A 132 -5.31 -23.48 -19.28
C ARG A 132 -4.05 -24.28 -19.59
N GLU A 133 -3.04 -23.64 -20.16
CA GLU A 133 -1.84 -24.30 -20.70
C GLU A 133 -0.67 -24.29 -19.72
N HIS A 134 -0.82 -23.70 -18.53
CA HIS A 134 0.23 -23.75 -17.51
C HIS A 134 0.28 -25.15 -16.88
N ALA A 135 0.96 -26.06 -17.58
CA ALA A 135 1.49 -27.27 -16.99
C ALA A 135 2.59 -26.82 -16.02
N GLY A 136 2.24 -26.71 -14.73
CA GLY A 136 3.12 -26.19 -13.67
C GLY A 136 4.52 -26.79 -13.78
N ALA A 137 5.43 -26.02 -14.37
CA ALA A 137 6.82 -26.42 -14.56
C ALA A 137 7.71 -25.95 -13.40
N SER A 138 7.20 -25.11 -12.50
CA SER A 138 7.92 -24.72 -11.30
C SER A 138 7.51 -25.60 -10.12
N HIS A 139 8.16 -26.77 -10.02
CA HIS A 139 8.42 -27.37 -8.72
C HIS A 139 9.43 -26.49 -7.95
N ALA A 140 9.13 -25.22 -7.72
CA ALA A 140 9.65 -24.48 -6.59
C ALA A 140 8.84 -24.95 -5.37
N GLY A 141 8.95 -26.24 -5.05
CA GLY A 141 8.59 -26.68 -3.72
C GLY A 141 9.35 -25.81 -2.73
N LEU A 142 8.75 -25.49 -1.57
CA LEU A 142 9.58 -25.12 -0.45
C LEU A 142 10.56 -26.30 -0.28
N GLU A 143 11.80 -26.15 -0.72
CA GLU A 143 12.87 -26.75 0.06
C GLU A 143 12.68 -26.11 1.42
N VAL A 144 12.23 -26.91 2.40
CA VAL A 144 12.20 -26.50 3.79
C VAL A 144 13.66 -26.36 4.21
N SER A 145 14.30 -25.31 3.69
CA SER A 145 15.57 -24.83 4.17
C SER A 145 15.28 -24.28 5.55
N ILE A 146 16.04 -24.75 6.53
CA ILE A 146 15.98 -24.24 7.88
C ILE A 146 16.12 -22.71 7.76
N PRO A 147 15.12 -21.92 8.23
CA PRO A 147 15.19 -20.49 8.10
C PRO A 147 16.44 -19.99 8.83
N PRO A 148 17.12 -18.94 8.34
CA PRO A 148 18.27 -18.40 9.03
C PRO A 148 17.93 -18.10 10.49
N PRO A 149 18.85 -18.29 11.46
CA PRO A 149 18.56 -18.08 12.88
C PRO A 149 17.99 -16.69 13.21
N ALA A 150 18.27 -15.68 12.38
CA ALA A 150 17.72 -14.33 12.50
C ALA A 150 16.20 -14.26 12.22
N ALA A 151 15.66 -15.08 11.32
CA ALA A 151 14.27 -15.01 10.89
C ALA A 151 13.25 -15.16 12.04
N PRO A 152 13.33 -16.19 12.92
CA PRO A 152 12.40 -16.29 14.05
C PRO A 152 12.52 -15.10 15.01
N PHE A 153 13.74 -14.58 15.24
CA PHE A 153 13.93 -13.41 16.10
C PHE A 153 13.28 -12.15 15.51
N LEU A 154 13.42 -11.92 14.21
CA LEU A 154 12.75 -10.80 13.51
C LEU A 154 11.22 -10.94 13.58
N ALA A 155 10.70 -12.16 13.40
CA ALA A 155 9.27 -12.43 13.46
C ALA A 155 8.66 -12.18 14.86
N LEU A 156 9.47 -12.14 15.93
CA LEU A 156 8.99 -11.81 17.28
C LEU A 156 8.74 -10.31 17.49
N LEU A 157 9.33 -9.42 16.70
CA LEU A 157 9.23 -7.97 16.93
C LEU A 157 7.77 -7.47 16.99
N PRO A 158 6.84 -7.87 16.11
CA PRO A 158 5.46 -7.38 16.19
C PRO A 158 4.76 -7.87 17.47
N PHE A 159 5.10 -9.06 17.96
CA PHE A 159 4.56 -9.57 19.22
C PHE A 159 5.07 -8.77 20.43
N PHE A 160 6.31 -8.29 20.41
CA PHE A 160 6.80 -7.35 21.44
C PHE A 160 5.97 -6.06 21.46
N ALA A 161 5.56 -5.55 20.29
CA ALA A 161 4.70 -4.37 20.21
C ALA A 161 3.30 -4.67 20.77
N ILE A 162 2.69 -5.79 20.37
CA ILE A 162 1.34 -6.20 20.82
C ILE A 162 1.33 -6.44 22.33
N VAL A 163 2.26 -7.25 22.85
CA VAL A 163 2.34 -7.56 24.29
C VAL A 163 2.75 -6.30 25.07
N GLY A 164 3.65 -5.47 24.53
CA GLY A 164 4.09 -4.25 25.19
C GLY A 164 2.99 -3.21 25.32
N THR A 165 2.16 -3.05 24.29
CA THR A 165 1.01 -2.14 24.34
C THR A 165 -0.08 -2.66 25.26
N TYR A 166 -0.34 -3.97 25.26
CA TYR A 166 -1.22 -4.60 26.25
C TYR A 166 -0.75 -4.34 27.69
N ILE A 167 0.53 -4.61 27.99
CA ILE A 167 1.11 -4.40 29.32
C ILE A 167 1.03 -2.92 29.75
N ARG A 168 1.21 -1.99 28.80
CA ARG A 168 1.05 -0.56 29.08
C ARG A 168 -0.40 -0.19 29.39
N ASN A 169 -1.36 -0.76 28.68
CA ASN A 169 -2.79 -0.46 28.89
C ASN A 169 -3.29 -1.01 30.22
N GLU A 170 -2.95 -2.26 30.55
CA GLU A 170 -3.41 -2.94 31.75
C GLU A 170 -2.61 -2.60 33.01
N TYR A 171 -1.29 -2.44 32.88
CA TYR A 171 -0.36 -2.32 34.02
C TYR A 171 0.44 -1.01 34.04
N HIS A 172 0.23 -0.11 33.08
CA HIS A 172 0.95 1.18 32.96
C HIS A 172 2.49 1.05 32.85
N MET A 173 2.99 -0.12 32.45
CA MET A 173 4.44 -0.36 32.26
C MET A 173 4.84 -0.22 30.79
N VAL A 174 5.87 0.59 30.52
CA VAL A 174 6.37 0.90 29.16
C VAL A 174 7.69 0.21 28.81
N THR A 175 8.26 -0.57 29.73
CA THR A 175 9.60 -1.17 29.60
C THR A 175 9.74 -2.03 28.34
N LEU A 176 8.73 -2.83 27.99
CA LEU A 176 8.79 -3.72 26.83
C LEU A 176 8.78 -2.94 25.51
N LEU A 177 8.09 -1.80 25.46
CA LEU A 177 8.07 -0.91 24.31
C LEU A 177 9.41 -0.19 24.13
N PHE A 178 10.05 0.27 25.22
CA PHE A 178 11.41 0.81 25.12
C PHE A 178 12.43 -0.24 24.68
N LEU A 179 12.32 -1.47 25.21
CA LEU A 179 13.16 -2.59 24.76
C LEU A 179 12.97 -2.85 23.26
N LEU A 180 11.74 -2.86 22.76
CA LEU A 180 11.45 -3.00 21.33
C LEU A 180 12.19 -1.94 20.49
N LEU A 181 12.13 -0.66 20.88
CA LEU A 181 12.82 0.41 20.15
C LEU A 181 14.35 0.23 20.14
N VAL A 182 14.93 -0.19 21.27
CA VAL A 182 16.37 -0.52 21.36
C VAL A 182 16.71 -1.70 20.44
N LEU A 183 15.89 -2.75 20.43
CA LEU A 183 16.09 -3.91 19.56
C LEU A 183 16.04 -3.53 18.08
N ILE A 184 15.08 -2.69 17.67
CA ILE A 184 14.99 -2.19 16.28
C ILE A 184 16.25 -1.41 15.90
N ALA A 185 16.74 -0.52 16.78
CA ALA A 185 17.97 0.23 16.53
C ALA A 185 19.19 -0.69 16.40
N VAL A 186 19.31 -1.69 17.28
CA VAL A 186 20.39 -2.69 17.23
C VAL A 186 20.32 -3.52 15.95
N ILE A 187 19.12 -3.89 15.48
CA ILE A 187 18.95 -4.61 14.21
C ILE A 187 19.42 -3.76 13.03
N GLY A 188 19.06 -2.47 13.00
CA GLY A 188 19.54 -1.54 11.98
C GLY A 188 21.06 -1.50 11.90
N LEU A 189 21.75 -1.43 13.05
CA LEU A 189 23.21 -1.52 13.13
C LEU A 189 23.74 -2.89 12.70
N ALA A 190 23.12 -3.98 13.16
CA ALA A 190 23.54 -5.36 12.89
C ALA A 190 23.54 -5.70 11.39
N VAL A 191 22.59 -5.16 10.63
CA VAL A 191 22.54 -5.31 9.16
C VAL A 191 23.78 -4.72 8.48
N GLY A 192 24.41 -3.69 9.06
CA GLY A 192 25.63 -3.08 8.52
C GLY A 192 26.89 -3.96 8.62
N PHE A 193 26.89 -4.98 9.50
CA PHE A 193 28.08 -5.78 9.81
C PHE A 193 28.14 -7.15 9.08
N ASP A 194 27.19 -7.47 8.19
CA ASP A 194 27.14 -8.66 7.32
C ASP A 194 27.23 -10.05 7.96
N ARG A 195 27.31 -10.12 9.29
CA ARG A 195 27.53 -11.39 10.01
C ARG A 195 26.28 -11.94 10.68
N LEU A 196 25.42 -11.06 11.18
CA LEU A 196 24.31 -11.45 12.07
C LEU A 196 23.00 -11.66 11.32
N ILE A 197 22.74 -10.85 10.30
CA ILE A 197 21.49 -10.87 9.54
C ILE A 197 21.84 -11.00 8.05
N PRO A 198 21.57 -12.16 7.44
CA PRO A 198 21.83 -12.35 6.02
C PRO A 198 20.85 -11.54 5.17
N ALA A 199 21.26 -11.18 3.95
CA ALA A 199 20.44 -10.36 3.04
C ALA A 199 19.08 -10.98 2.71
N SER A 200 18.95 -12.31 2.73
CA SER A 200 17.68 -13.01 2.57
C SER A 200 16.65 -12.69 3.65
N CYS A 201 17.07 -12.20 4.82
CA CYS A 201 16.19 -11.77 5.91
C CYS A 201 15.83 -10.28 5.86
N TYR A 202 16.44 -9.47 4.99
CA TYR A 202 16.14 -8.03 4.94
C TYR A 202 14.68 -7.71 4.60
N PRO A 203 14.00 -8.41 3.67
CA PRO A 203 12.58 -8.18 3.41
C PRO A 203 11.73 -8.42 4.67
N LEU A 204 12.01 -9.52 5.39
CA LEU A 204 11.32 -9.84 6.64
C LEU A 204 11.60 -8.77 7.69
N ALA A 205 12.87 -8.40 7.88
CA ALA A 205 13.27 -7.37 8.85
C ALA A 205 12.56 -6.04 8.59
N VAL A 206 12.54 -5.57 7.32
CA VAL A 206 11.83 -4.35 6.91
C VAL A 206 10.35 -4.41 7.29
N TYR A 207 9.67 -5.50 6.91
CA TYR A 207 8.25 -5.65 7.19
C TYR A 207 7.96 -5.72 8.70
N THR A 208 8.71 -6.53 9.44
CA THR A 208 8.50 -6.70 10.90
C THR A 208 8.84 -5.44 11.68
N ILE A 209 9.91 -4.71 11.31
CA ILE A 209 10.25 -3.43 11.94
C ILE A 209 9.14 -2.41 11.70
N ALA A 210 8.69 -2.27 10.44
CA ALA A 210 7.62 -1.35 10.08
C ALA A 210 6.34 -1.66 10.88
N LEU A 211 5.91 -2.92 10.89
CA LEU A 211 4.72 -3.35 11.60
C LEU A 211 4.83 -3.13 13.11
N SER A 212 5.99 -3.45 13.71
CA SER A 212 6.26 -3.21 15.12
C SER A 212 6.17 -1.74 15.51
N LEU A 213 6.74 -0.85 14.70
CA LEU A 213 6.68 0.59 14.95
C LEU A 213 5.23 1.12 14.84
N LEU A 214 4.48 0.65 13.84
CA LEU A 214 3.09 1.04 13.68
C LEU A 214 2.21 0.54 14.84
N TYR A 215 2.35 -0.73 15.24
CA TYR A 215 1.60 -1.30 16.36
C TYR A 215 2.03 -0.75 17.72
N HIS A 216 3.29 -0.37 17.89
CA HIS A 216 3.77 0.33 19.08
C HIS A 216 2.91 1.54 19.41
N THR A 217 2.46 2.29 18.39
CA THR A 217 1.62 3.47 18.59
C THR A 217 0.13 3.16 18.42
N SER A 218 -0.27 2.39 17.41
CA SER A 218 -1.67 2.17 17.08
C SER A 218 -2.45 1.39 18.16
N LEU A 219 -1.79 0.47 18.85
CA LEU A 219 -2.41 -0.38 19.88
C LEU A 219 -2.29 0.21 21.31
N ILE A 220 -1.74 1.42 21.45
CA ILE A 220 -1.43 2.04 22.74
C ILE A 220 -2.66 2.51 23.53
N SER A 221 -3.85 2.42 22.94
CA SER A 221 -5.13 2.83 23.53
C SER A 221 -6.20 1.86 23.02
N GLU A 222 -7.35 1.76 23.69
CA GLU A 222 -8.51 1.05 23.15
C GLU A 222 -9.15 1.82 21.98
N TYR A 223 -9.03 3.15 21.97
CA TYR A 223 -9.63 4.04 20.98
C TYR A 223 -8.68 4.36 19.82
N ILE A 224 -9.24 4.79 18.68
CA ILE A 224 -8.47 5.48 17.65
C ILE A 224 -7.89 6.80 18.20
N TRP A 225 -6.77 7.22 17.64
CA TRP A 225 -6.06 8.43 18.06
C TRP A 225 -5.59 9.24 16.85
N GLY A 226 -5.77 10.56 16.92
CA GLY A 226 -5.35 11.51 15.88
C GLY A 226 -6.46 12.48 15.54
N TYR A 227 -6.32 13.21 14.43
CA TYR A 227 -7.32 14.21 14.01
C TYR A 227 -8.27 13.63 12.96
N ASP A 228 -7.72 13.27 11.79
CA ASP A 228 -8.49 12.88 10.61
C ASP A 228 -9.20 11.52 10.74
N ILE A 229 -8.57 10.56 11.42
CA ILE A 229 -9.10 9.20 11.59
C ILE A 229 -10.49 9.15 12.23
N HIS A 230 -10.85 10.13 13.08
CA HIS A 230 -12.20 10.21 13.66
C HIS A 230 -13.26 10.53 12.60
N HIS A 231 -12.92 11.40 11.64
CA HIS A 231 -13.80 11.70 10.52
C HIS A 231 -13.95 10.50 9.58
N GLU A 232 -12.85 9.78 9.34
CA GLU A 232 -12.87 8.54 8.55
C GLU A 232 -13.72 7.46 9.20
N LEU A 233 -13.65 7.30 10.53
CA LEU A 233 -14.52 6.41 11.29
C LEU A 233 -15.99 6.81 11.19
N HIS A 234 -16.29 8.10 11.29
CA HIS A 234 -17.65 8.59 11.12
C HIS A 234 -18.22 8.26 9.72
N LEU A 235 -17.43 8.49 8.66
CA LEU A 235 -17.84 8.18 7.29
C LEU A 235 -18.03 6.67 7.06
N ALA A 236 -17.16 5.82 7.60
CA ALA A 236 -17.35 4.37 7.53
C ALA A 236 -18.67 3.94 8.22
N ASN A 237 -18.98 4.52 9.39
CA ASN A 237 -20.24 4.24 10.09
C ASN A 237 -21.48 4.76 9.36
N ASN A 238 -21.36 5.86 8.61
CA ASN A 238 -22.43 6.35 7.72
C ASN A 238 -22.73 5.37 6.56
N VAL A 239 -21.86 4.39 6.28
CA VAL A 239 -22.14 3.28 5.37
C VAL A 239 -22.69 2.08 6.13
N LEU A 240 -22.05 1.69 7.23
CA LEU A 240 -22.40 0.50 8.02
C LEU A 240 -23.80 0.57 8.64
N MET A 241 -24.20 1.73 9.17
CA MET A 241 -25.49 1.89 9.85
C MET A 241 -26.70 1.80 8.90
N PRO A 242 -26.76 2.58 7.80
CA PRO A 242 -27.86 2.46 6.84
C PRO A 242 -27.68 1.30 5.85
N GLY A 243 -26.46 0.76 5.70
CA GLY A 243 -26.12 -0.29 4.74
C GLY A 243 -25.93 0.20 3.31
N ILE A 244 -25.69 1.50 3.10
CA ILE A 244 -25.51 2.13 1.80
C ILE A 244 -24.63 3.38 1.94
N TRP A 245 -23.74 3.62 0.98
CA TRP A 245 -22.92 4.81 0.92
C TRP A 245 -23.65 5.96 0.22
N ASP A 246 -23.83 7.07 0.94
CA ASP A 246 -24.30 8.34 0.39
C ASP A 246 -23.12 9.14 -0.19
N MET A 247 -23.03 9.12 -1.51
CA MET A 247 -22.00 9.84 -2.26
C MET A 247 -22.19 11.35 -2.30
N THR A 248 -23.32 11.88 -1.81
CA THR A 248 -23.64 13.32 -1.86
C THR A 248 -23.09 14.10 -0.67
N ILE A 249 -22.65 13.43 0.39
CA ILE A 249 -22.05 14.10 1.55
C ILE A 249 -20.78 14.88 1.08
N PRO A 250 -20.74 16.22 1.21
CA PRO A 250 -19.75 17.08 0.57
C PRO A 250 -18.46 17.20 1.39
N TYR A 251 -17.79 16.07 1.59
CA TYR A 251 -16.49 16.00 2.23
C TYR A 251 -15.50 15.26 1.33
N ASN A 252 -14.29 15.81 1.17
CA ASN A 252 -13.25 15.22 0.31
C ASN A 252 -12.98 13.74 0.65
N THR A 253 -12.99 13.40 1.95
CA THR A 253 -12.76 12.04 2.44
C THR A 253 -13.92 11.09 2.12
N ASN A 254 -15.13 11.60 1.93
CA ASN A 254 -16.27 10.79 1.52
C ASN A 254 -16.09 10.21 0.11
N ALA A 255 -15.26 10.83 -0.73
CA ALA A 255 -14.93 10.31 -2.07
C ALA A 255 -13.90 9.16 -2.05
N MET A 256 -13.42 8.73 -0.88
CA MET A 256 -12.36 7.74 -0.73
C MET A 256 -12.96 6.36 -0.47
N LEU A 257 -12.99 5.48 -1.47
CA LEU A 257 -13.44 4.09 -1.34
C LEU A 257 -12.57 3.29 -0.37
N SER A 258 -11.32 3.70 -0.16
CA SER A 258 -10.47 3.16 0.92
C SER A 258 -11.07 3.37 2.31
N VAL A 259 -12.00 4.31 2.49
CA VAL A 259 -12.72 4.54 3.76
C VAL A 259 -14.13 3.97 3.65
N VAL A 260 -14.91 4.41 2.65
CA VAL A 260 -16.35 4.13 2.57
C VAL A 260 -16.70 2.75 1.99
N MET A 261 -15.72 2.01 1.45
CA MET A 261 -15.94 0.64 0.95
C MET A 261 -15.07 -0.38 1.71
N LEU A 262 -13.75 -0.14 1.80
CA LEU A 262 -12.85 -1.11 2.42
C LEU A 262 -13.11 -1.30 3.91
N VAL A 263 -13.28 -0.22 4.69
CA VAL A 263 -13.52 -0.33 6.14
C VAL A 263 -14.81 -1.10 6.43
N PRO A 264 -15.98 -0.75 5.82
CA PRO A 264 -17.19 -1.54 6.01
C PRO A 264 -17.05 -3.00 5.58
N THR A 265 -16.33 -3.25 4.47
CA THR A 265 -16.11 -4.61 3.98
C THR A 265 -15.33 -5.46 4.98
N TYR A 266 -14.19 -4.95 5.48
CA TYR A 266 -13.43 -5.68 6.49
C TYR A 266 -14.21 -5.82 7.80
N SER A 267 -14.94 -4.78 8.22
CA SER A 267 -15.75 -4.80 9.43
C SER A 267 -16.81 -5.90 9.38
N LEU A 268 -17.64 -5.94 8.32
CA LEU A 268 -18.73 -6.91 8.20
C LEU A 268 -18.23 -8.34 8.01
N ILE A 269 -17.22 -8.55 7.17
CA ILE A 269 -16.80 -9.90 6.78
C ILE A 269 -15.91 -10.52 7.86
N CYS A 270 -15.00 -9.75 8.46
CA CYS A 270 -14.17 -10.21 9.57
C CYS A 270 -14.89 -10.20 10.92
N ASP A 271 -16.06 -9.59 11.04
CA ASP A 271 -16.76 -9.34 12.32
C ASP A 271 -16.01 -8.42 13.28
N LEU A 272 -15.34 -7.40 12.74
CA LEU A 272 -14.53 -6.48 13.52
C LEU A 272 -15.21 -5.13 13.65
N ASP A 273 -15.18 -4.55 14.85
CA ASP A 273 -15.49 -3.14 15.02
C ASP A 273 -14.56 -2.28 14.13
N PRO A 274 -15.07 -1.26 13.41
CA PRO A 274 -14.27 -0.41 12.53
C PRO A 274 -13.04 0.23 13.21
N VAL A 275 -13.09 0.46 14.53
CA VAL A 275 -11.93 0.91 15.32
C VAL A 275 -10.77 -0.10 15.21
N TRP A 276 -11.05 -1.40 15.30
CA TRP A 276 -10.03 -2.44 15.17
C TRP A 276 -9.58 -2.67 13.74
N VAL A 277 -10.44 -2.42 12.76
CA VAL A 277 -10.03 -2.38 11.35
C VAL A 277 -8.94 -1.32 11.14
N PHE A 278 -9.12 -0.10 11.68
CA PHE A 278 -8.11 0.95 11.59
C PHE A 278 -6.87 0.69 12.46
N LYS A 279 -6.99 0.02 13.59
CA LYS A 279 -5.87 -0.19 14.51
C LYS A 279 -5.01 -1.42 14.20
N ILE A 280 -5.59 -2.42 13.55
CA ILE A 280 -4.91 -3.69 13.25
C ILE A 280 -4.70 -3.84 11.76
N LEU A 281 -5.77 -3.82 10.96
CA LEU A 281 -5.71 -4.22 9.56
C LEU A 281 -5.02 -3.16 8.70
N TYR A 282 -5.36 -1.89 8.86
CA TYR A 282 -4.78 -0.81 8.05
C TYR A 282 -3.27 -0.67 8.28
N PRO A 283 -2.76 -0.66 9.53
CA PRO A 283 -1.33 -0.69 9.79
C PRO A 283 -0.63 -1.95 9.26
N LEU A 284 -1.29 -3.11 9.29
CA LEU A 284 -0.75 -4.35 8.71
C LEU A 284 -0.59 -4.24 7.20
N LEU A 285 -1.58 -3.65 6.51
CA LEU A 285 -1.50 -3.34 5.08
C LEU A 285 -0.44 -2.25 4.81
N PHE A 286 -0.35 -1.23 5.65
CA PHE A 286 0.61 -0.13 5.49
C PHE A 286 2.06 -0.57 5.69
N ALA A 287 2.31 -1.57 6.54
CA ALA A 287 3.64 -2.17 6.70
C ALA A 287 4.18 -2.79 5.39
N LEU A 288 3.31 -3.06 4.40
CA LEU A 288 3.73 -3.48 3.06
C LEU A 288 4.33 -2.34 2.23
N VAL A 289 4.07 -1.07 2.58
CA VAL A 289 4.65 0.10 1.89
C VAL A 289 6.19 0.08 1.99
N PRO A 290 6.80 0.04 3.19
CA PRO A 290 8.24 -0.17 3.34
C PRO A 290 8.79 -1.37 2.56
N LEU A 291 8.07 -2.50 2.54
CA LEU A 291 8.48 -3.70 1.81
C LEU A 291 8.49 -3.48 0.29
N GLY A 292 7.48 -2.79 -0.25
CA GLY A 292 7.41 -2.41 -1.65
C GLY A 292 8.51 -1.43 -2.05
N LEU A 293 8.78 -0.42 -1.22
CA LEU A 293 9.89 0.51 -1.42
C LEU A 293 11.24 -0.20 -1.38
N TYR A 294 11.44 -1.11 -0.42
CA TYR A 294 12.66 -1.92 -0.32
C TYR A 294 12.90 -2.67 -1.63
N ARG A 295 11.87 -3.34 -2.15
CA ARG A 295 11.99 -4.12 -3.38
C ARG A 295 12.24 -3.26 -4.61
N ALA A 296 11.59 -2.10 -4.70
CA ALA A 296 11.79 -1.16 -5.81
C ALA A 296 13.20 -0.56 -5.81
N ILE A 297 13.75 -0.23 -4.64
CA ILE A 297 15.11 0.30 -4.49
C ILE A 297 16.14 -0.80 -4.74
N GLU A 298 15.92 -2.00 -4.19
CA GLU A 298 16.81 -3.16 -4.37
C GLU A 298 17.01 -3.48 -5.86
N LYS A 299 15.92 -3.52 -6.64
CA LYS A 299 15.99 -3.78 -8.10
C LYS A 299 16.87 -2.77 -8.85
N GLN A 300 16.97 -1.53 -8.36
CA GLN A 300 17.75 -0.47 -8.98
C GLN A 300 19.17 -0.34 -8.40
N THR A 301 19.42 -0.94 -7.24
CA THR A 301 20.65 -0.77 -6.48
C THR A 301 21.18 -2.11 -5.95
N ASN A 302 21.07 -2.36 -4.65
CA ASN A 302 21.38 -3.63 -4.00
C ASN A 302 20.59 -3.77 -2.69
N SER A 303 20.57 -4.97 -2.12
CA SER A 303 19.77 -5.30 -0.94
C SER A 303 20.10 -4.46 0.30
N LYS A 304 21.35 -4.02 0.48
CA LYS A 304 21.75 -3.18 1.62
C LYS A 304 21.30 -1.74 1.48
N ILE A 305 21.50 -1.16 0.29
CA ILE A 305 21.03 0.19 0.00
C ILE A 305 19.51 0.21 0.17
N GLY A 306 18.81 -0.79 -0.39
CA GLY A 306 17.38 -0.98 -0.17
C GLY A 306 16.99 -1.02 1.30
N PHE A 307 17.69 -1.82 2.12
CA PHE A 307 17.42 -1.91 3.55
C PHE A 307 17.64 -0.57 4.26
N PHE A 308 18.80 0.08 4.09
CA PHE A 308 19.11 1.31 4.83
C PHE A 308 18.26 2.50 4.39
N SER A 309 17.91 2.61 3.10
CA SER A 309 16.99 3.63 2.62
C SER A 309 15.61 3.48 3.27
N VAL A 310 15.09 2.25 3.36
CA VAL A 310 13.79 2.00 3.99
C VAL A 310 13.87 2.09 5.51
N PHE A 311 14.96 1.66 6.13
CA PHE A 311 15.18 1.81 7.56
C PHE A 311 15.16 3.29 7.95
N PHE A 312 15.82 4.15 7.16
CA PHE A 312 15.73 5.60 7.33
C PHE A 312 14.29 6.11 7.21
N PHE A 313 13.54 5.67 6.19
CA PHE A 313 12.14 6.03 6.00
C PHE A 313 11.26 5.66 7.20
N VAL A 314 11.34 4.41 7.71
CA VAL A 314 10.49 3.96 8.83
C VAL A 314 10.94 4.49 10.19
N SER A 315 12.19 4.94 10.32
CA SER A 315 12.71 5.55 11.55
C SER A 315 12.20 6.97 11.76
N PHE A 316 11.65 7.61 10.73
CA PHE A 316 11.08 8.95 10.87
C PHE A 316 9.78 8.90 11.67
N PHE A 317 9.66 9.73 12.71
CA PHE A 317 8.54 9.63 13.67
C PHE A 317 7.17 9.71 12.99
N THR A 318 7.02 10.54 11.95
CA THR A 318 5.78 10.67 11.18
C THR A 318 5.28 9.34 10.62
N PHE A 319 6.19 8.42 10.24
CA PHE A 319 5.81 7.10 9.73
C PHE A 319 4.99 6.30 10.74
N TYR A 320 5.36 6.33 12.03
CA TYR A 320 4.73 5.48 13.05
C TYR A 320 3.90 6.23 14.09
N THR A 321 3.87 7.56 14.08
CA THR A 321 3.00 8.37 14.96
C THR A 321 1.88 9.07 14.21
N GLU A 322 2.15 9.63 13.02
CA GLU A 322 1.16 10.42 12.28
C GLU A 322 0.39 9.57 11.29
N MET A 323 1.06 8.67 10.54
CA MET A 323 0.39 7.86 9.50
C MET A 323 -0.74 6.99 10.08
N ILE A 324 -0.64 6.55 11.34
CA ILE A 324 -1.70 5.80 12.02
C ILE A 324 -3.01 6.60 12.18
N SER A 325 -2.96 7.93 12.07
CA SER A 325 -4.12 8.83 12.10
C SER A 325 -4.70 9.18 10.73
N LEU A 326 -4.12 8.63 9.66
CA LEU A 326 -4.44 8.95 8.26
C LEU A 326 -4.73 7.65 7.47
N ALA A 327 -5.80 6.95 7.83
CA ALA A 327 -6.07 5.60 7.33
C ALA A 327 -6.23 5.54 5.80
N ARG A 328 -6.91 6.52 5.19
CA ARG A 328 -6.98 6.68 3.73
C ARG A 328 -5.61 6.84 3.06
N GLN A 329 -4.68 7.52 3.73
CA GLN A 329 -3.33 7.77 3.20
C GLN A 329 -2.48 6.51 3.23
N GLN A 330 -2.60 5.69 4.29
CA GLN A 330 -1.93 4.39 4.38
C GLN A 330 -2.24 3.51 3.16
N ILE A 331 -3.51 3.42 2.78
CA ILE A 331 -3.95 2.62 1.62
C ILE A 331 -3.47 3.25 0.29
N ALA A 332 -3.54 4.57 0.16
CA ALA A 332 -3.11 5.25 -1.07
C ALA A 332 -1.60 5.17 -1.30
N GLU A 333 -0.79 5.25 -0.24
CA GLU A 333 0.66 5.08 -0.31
C GLU A 333 1.06 3.65 -0.66
N LEU A 334 0.28 2.64 -0.26
CA LEU A 334 0.43 1.28 -0.78
C LEU A 334 0.24 1.23 -2.29
N PHE A 335 -0.82 1.84 -2.83
CA PHE A 335 -1.00 1.90 -4.28
C PHE A 335 0.09 2.70 -4.98
N LEU A 336 0.65 3.74 -4.36
CA LEU A 336 1.79 4.47 -4.89
C LEU A 336 3.05 3.59 -4.94
N ALA A 337 3.38 2.91 -3.85
CA ALA A 337 4.54 2.01 -3.80
C ALA A 337 4.41 0.87 -4.83
N LEU A 338 3.21 0.30 -5.00
CA LEU A 338 2.95 -0.72 -6.02
C LEU A 338 3.05 -0.18 -7.44
N THR A 339 2.57 1.04 -7.68
CA THR A 339 2.69 1.73 -8.98
C THR A 339 4.16 1.98 -9.33
N VAL A 340 4.97 2.44 -8.36
CA VAL A 340 6.42 2.63 -8.53
C VAL A 340 7.12 1.29 -8.76
N LEU A 341 6.80 0.25 -7.99
CA LEU A 341 7.38 -1.08 -8.18
C LEU A 341 7.06 -1.63 -9.58
N ALA A 342 5.82 -1.53 -10.03
CA ALA A 342 5.42 -1.91 -11.39
C ALA A 342 6.13 -1.07 -12.45
N MET A 343 6.34 0.23 -12.21
CA MET A 343 7.07 1.11 -13.12
C MET A 343 8.55 0.70 -13.25
N VAL A 344 9.21 0.37 -12.14
CA VAL A 344 10.62 -0.01 -12.12
C VAL A 344 10.86 -1.40 -12.73
N ASP A 345 9.90 -2.32 -12.62
CA ASP A 345 10.07 -3.68 -13.12
C ASP A 345 9.98 -3.76 -14.65
N LYS A 346 11.15 -3.80 -15.29
CA LYS A 346 11.29 -3.92 -16.75
C LYS A 346 11.26 -5.36 -17.26
N SER A 347 11.28 -6.36 -16.37
CA SER A 347 11.21 -7.78 -16.75
C SER A 347 9.80 -8.20 -17.18
N MET A 348 8.79 -7.46 -16.71
CA MET A 348 7.38 -7.74 -17.00
C MET A 348 6.99 -7.29 -18.41
N ASP A 349 6.13 -8.09 -19.06
CA ASP A 349 5.49 -7.72 -20.32
C ASP A 349 4.81 -6.33 -20.22
N ARG A 350 4.92 -5.56 -21.30
CA ARG A 350 4.45 -4.17 -21.34
C ARG A 350 2.95 -4.07 -21.08
N GLY A 351 2.14 -4.96 -21.64
CA GLY A 351 0.69 -4.93 -21.49
C GLY A 351 0.29 -5.19 -20.03
N ARG A 352 0.87 -6.21 -19.42
CA ARG A 352 0.62 -6.56 -18.00
C ARG A 352 1.09 -5.47 -17.05
N ARG A 353 2.28 -4.91 -17.30
CA ARG A 353 2.81 -3.78 -16.51
C ARG A 353 1.90 -2.55 -16.62
N THR A 354 1.47 -2.20 -17.82
CA THR A 354 0.51 -1.09 -18.02
C THR A 354 -0.81 -1.35 -17.31
N PHE A 355 -1.33 -2.58 -17.35
CA PHE A 355 -2.52 -2.96 -16.60
C PHE A 355 -2.34 -2.70 -15.09
N LEU A 356 -1.26 -3.21 -14.49
CA LEU A 356 -0.98 -3.00 -13.06
C LEU A 356 -0.85 -1.51 -12.71
N MET A 357 -0.09 -0.74 -13.51
CA MET A 357 0.09 0.69 -13.28
C MET A 357 -1.25 1.46 -13.36
N VAL A 358 -2.10 1.17 -14.34
CA VAL A 358 -3.41 1.82 -14.47
C VAL A 358 -4.35 1.40 -13.33
N THR A 359 -4.38 0.12 -12.97
CA THR A 359 -5.20 -0.37 -11.86
C THR A 359 -4.78 0.23 -10.52
N PHE A 360 -3.49 0.23 -10.20
CA PHE A 360 -2.99 0.82 -8.96
C PHE A 360 -3.10 2.35 -8.98
N GLY A 361 -2.91 3.00 -10.12
CA GLY A 361 -3.16 4.43 -10.29
C GLY A 361 -4.62 4.80 -10.03
N PHE A 362 -5.57 4.05 -10.59
CA PHE A 362 -7.00 4.24 -10.29
C PHE A 362 -7.31 3.96 -8.82
N ALA A 363 -6.76 2.90 -8.25
CA ALA A 363 -6.93 2.56 -6.84
C ALA A 363 -6.38 3.65 -5.90
N MET A 364 -5.28 4.32 -6.28
CA MET A 364 -4.76 5.50 -5.58
C MET A 364 -5.74 6.67 -5.63
N ILE A 365 -6.32 6.97 -6.80
CA ILE A 365 -7.35 8.02 -6.99
C ILE A 365 -8.52 7.79 -6.05
N VAL A 366 -9.07 6.59 -6.04
CA VAL A 366 -10.21 6.30 -5.16
C VAL A 366 -9.81 6.09 -3.70
N SER A 367 -8.53 6.22 -3.34
CA SER A 367 -8.05 6.07 -1.96
C SER A 367 -7.60 7.38 -1.31
N HIS A 368 -7.00 8.32 -2.06
CA HIS A 368 -6.59 9.62 -1.53
C HIS A 368 -6.51 10.73 -2.59
N TYR A 369 -7.29 11.81 -2.41
CA TYR A 369 -7.30 12.97 -3.31
C TYR A 369 -5.97 13.73 -3.38
N GLY A 370 -5.44 14.16 -2.23
CA GLY A 370 -4.17 14.89 -2.15
C GLY A 370 -3.00 14.13 -2.78
N LEU A 371 -2.76 12.87 -2.36
CA LEU A 371 -1.68 12.04 -2.92
C LEU A 371 -1.83 11.84 -4.44
N SER A 372 -3.04 11.67 -4.95
CA SER A 372 -3.28 11.50 -6.38
C SER A 372 -2.92 12.74 -7.19
N TYR A 373 -3.24 13.94 -6.68
CA TYR A 373 -2.82 15.19 -7.32
C TYR A 373 -1.30 15.38 -7.24
N ILE A 374 -0.68 15.09 -6.09
CA ILE A 374 0.79 15.13 -5.95
C ILE A 374 1.44 14.20 -6.96
N TYR A 375 0.95 12.96 -7.06
CA TYR A 375 1.43 11.99 -8.05
C TYR A 375 1.26 12.52 -9.48
N LEU A 376 0.06 12.96 -9.88
CA LEU A 376 -0.20 13.53 -11.20
C LEU A 376 0.75 14.68 -11.54
N PHE A 377 0.93 15.64 -10.62
CA PHE A 377 1.82 16.78 -10.86
C PHE A 377 3.29 16.37 -10.87
N SER A 378 3.70 15.34 -10.14
CA SER A 378 5.07 14.80 -10.19
C SER A 378 5.38 14.04 -11.50
N LEU A 379 4.37 13.46 -12.17
CA LEU A 379 4.56 12.79 -13.45
C LEU A 379 4.96 13.76 -14.56
N ILE A 380 4.54 15.02 -14.50
CA ILE A 380 4.85 16.04 -15.52
C ILE A 380 6.36 16.33 -15.59
N PRO A 381 7.04 16.79 -14.52
CA PRO A 381 8.49 17.02 -14.56
C PRO A 381 9.25 15.71 -14.79
N ALA A 382 8.81 14.58 -14.24
CA ALA A 382 9.42 13.28 -14.52
C ALA A 382 9.38 12.93 -16.02
N TRP A 383 8.25 13.16 -16.67
CA TRP A 383 8.11 12.96 -18.11
C TRP A 383 8.95 13.93 -18.92
N LEU A 384 8.99 15.21 -18.55
CA LEU A 384 9.85 16.21 -19.20
C LEU A 384 11.33 15.82 -19.09
N LEU A 385 11.80 15.34 -17.93
CA LEU A 385 13.18 14.88 -17.73
C LEU A 385 13.54 13.68 -18.63
N LEU A 386 12.58 12.81 -18.96
CA LEU A 386 12.79 11.67 -19.85
C LEU A 386 12.81 12.06 -21.34
N ILE A 387 12.23 13.21 -21.69
CA ILE A 387 12.10 13.67 -23.09
C ILE A 387 13.17 14.70 -23.44
N LEU A 388 13.49 15.62 -22.52
CA LEU A 388 14.40 16.73 -22.75
C LEU A 388 15.77 16.31 -23.34
N PRO A 389 16.39 15.18 -22.97
CA PRO A 389 17.65 14.73 -23.57
C PRO A 389 17.60 14.55 -25.09
N ASP A 390 16.43 14.22 -25.65
CA ASP A 390 16.28 13.98 -27.09
C ASP A 390 16.18 15.28 -27.90
N TYR A 391 15.95 16.42 -27.24
CA TYR A 391 15.84 17.74 -27.85
C TYR A 391 17.02 18.68 -27.52
N LEU A 392 17.95 18.24 -26.66
CA LEU A 392 19.12 19.02 -26.28
C LEU A 392 20.25 18.90 -27.32
N PRO A 393 20.96 20.00 -27.64
CA PRO A 393 22.17 19.96 -28.47
C PRO A 393 23.21 18.99 -27.90
N SER A 394 23.92 18.26 -28.78
CA SER A 394 24.89 17.22 -28.41
C SER A 394 25.96 17.70 -27.41
N GLY A 395 26.43 18.95 -27.53
CA GLY A 395 27.44 19.52 -26.62
C GLY A 395 26.95 19.74 -25.18
N ILE A 396 25.64 19.94 -24.95
CA ILE A 396 25.06 20.05 -23.61
C ILE A 396 24.80 18.64 -23.04
N LEU A 397 24.32 17.73 -23.88
CA LEU A 397 24.07 16.35 -23.50
C LEU A 397 25.37 15.64 -23.05
N GLU A 398 26.50 15.89 -23.73
CA GLU A 398 27.81 15.36 -23.32
C GLU A 398 28.31 15.93 -21.99
N ARG A 399 28.07 17.23 -21.71
CA ARG A 399 28.40 17.82 -20.40
C ARG A 399 27.53 17.26 -19.28
N LEU A 400 26.23 17.11 -19.51
CA LEU A 400 25.30 16.51 -18.56
C LEU A 400 25.64 15.04 -18.32
N ARG A 401 25.99 14.28 -19.37
CA ARG A 401 26.46 12.89 -19.25
C ARG A 401 27.85 12.78 -18.63
N GLY A 402 28.71 13.78 -18.79
CA GLY A 402 30.01 13.86 -18.13
C GLY A 402 29.88 14.10 -16.63
N MET A 403 28.93 14.95 -16.20
CA MET A 403 28.54 15.10 -14.80
C MET A 403 27.81 13.86 -14.25
N ALA A 404 26.92 13.28 -15.05
CA ALA A 404 26.19 12.06 -14.73
C ALA A 404 27.00 10.78 -15.02
N GLY A 405 28.28 10.87 -15.38
CA GLY A 405 29.14 9.72 -15.71
C GLY A 405 29.40 8.81 -14.51
N ALA A 406 28.96 9.21 -13.32
CA ALA A 406 28.88 8.41 -12.11
C ALA A 406 27.53 7.67 -11.90
N LEU A 407 26.48 8.03 -12.65
CA LEU A 407 25.16 7.39 -12.65
C LEU A 407 25.12 6.27 -13.70
N VAL A 408 25.68 5.14 -13.26
CA VAL A 408 25.62 3.76 -13.75
C VAL A 408 24.59 3.44 -14.84
N ARG A 409 25.02 2.67 -15.86
CA ARG A 409 24.20 1.95 -16.85
C ARG A 409 22.95 1.36 -16.18
N ASP A 410 21.76 1.59 -16.74
CA ASP A 410 20.52 0.94 -16.31
C ASP A 410 20.74 -0.59 -16.18
N PRO A 411 20.84 -1.13 -14.96
CA PRO A 411 21.15 -2.55 -14.75
C PRO A 411 20.03 -3.46 -15.25
N LEU A 412 18.83 -2.90 -15.46
CA LEU A 412 17.61 -3.61 -15.82
C LEU A 412 17.26 -3.47 -17.32
N ALA A 413 18.10 -2.81 -18.11
CA ALA A 413 17.91 -2.73 -19.55
C ALA A 413 18.22 -4.09 -20.22
N PRO A 414 17.34 -4.64 -21.07
CA PRO A 414 17.62 -5.88 -21.80
C PRO A 414 18.91 -5.78 -22.61
N GLN A 415 19.76 -6.81 -22.49
CA GLN A 415 21.11 -6.86 -23.10
C GLN A 415 21.07 -6.92 -24.64
N GLU A 416 19.92 -7.23 -25.23
CA GLU A 416 19.72 -7.35 -26.68
C GLU A 416 18.54 -6.48 -27.14
N THR A 417 18.81 -5.20 -27.38
CA THR A 417 18.22 -4.42 -28.48
C THR A 417 18.80 -3.01 -28.44
N ALA A 418 19.89 -2.81 -29.17
CA ALA A 418 20.36 -1.49 -29.56
C ALA A 418 19.42 -0.84 -30.61
N SER A 419 18.11 -0.87 -30.35
CA SER A 419 17.14 -0.01 -31.01
C SER A 419 17.02 1.26 -30.18
N ARG A 420 17.33 2.40 -30.81
CA ARG A 420 17.33 3.75 -30.20
C ARG A 420 15.96 4.20 -29.65
N SER A 421 14.90 3.41 -29.78
CA SER A 421 13.64 3.64 -29.09
C SER A 421 13.63 2.91 -27.74
N GLY A 422 14.38 3.43 -26.76
CA GLY A 422 14.31 2.93 -25.38
C GLY A 422 12.84 2.93 -24.94
N LEU A 423 12.37 1.79 -24.41
CA LEU A 423 11.03 1.67 -23.83
C LEU A 423 10.88 2.71 -22.72
N ARG A 424 10.30 3.87 -23.05
CA ARG A 424 9.98 4.88 -22.06
C ARG A 424 8.90 4.29 -21.15
N THR A 425 9.26 4.05 -19.89
CA THR A 425 8.34 3.51 -18.91
C THR A 425 7.18 4.48 -18.65
N LEU A 426 7.47 5.78 -18.61
CA LEU A 426 6.47 6.84 -18.47
C LEU A 426 6.15 7.45 -19.84
N VAL A 427 4.90 7.32 -20.26
CA VAL A 427 4.41 7.81 -21.56
C VAL A 427 3.24 8.77 -21.36
N LEU A 428 3.11 9.75 -22.26
CA LEU A 428 2.03 10.74 -22.21
C LEU A 428 0.62 10.13 -22.10
N PRO A 429 0.28 9.04 -22.83
CA PRO A 429 -1.03 8.39 -22.67
C PRO A 429 -1.34 7.96 -21.23
N TYR A 430 -0.36 7.47 -20.47
CA TYR A 430 -0.58 7.08 -19.07
C TYR A 430 -0.93 8.30 -18.20
N ILE A 431 -0.22 9.42 -18.40
CA ILE A 431 -0.47 10.68 -17.67
C ILE A 431 -1.86 11.20 -18.00
N LEU A 432 -2.25 11.19 -19.28
CA LEU A 432 -3.58 11.63 -19.72
C LEU A 432 -4.69 10.75 -19.16
N VAL A 433 -4.53 9.42 -19.19
CA VAL A 433 -5.49 8.49 -18.59
C VAL A 433 -5.64 8.76 -17.09
N PHE A 434 -4.53 8.91 -16.37
CA PHE A 434 -4.56 9.23 -14.94
C PHE A 434 -5.26 10.57 -14.67
N ALA A 435 -4.95 11.61 -15.44
CA ALA A 435 -5.58 12.93 -15.32
C ALA A 435 -7.09 12.89 -15.58
N VAL A 436 -7.52 12.17 -16.63
CA VAL A 436 -8.94 12.01 -16.96
C VAL A 436 -9.68 11.26 -15.86
N LEU A 437 -9.13 10.14 -15.37
CA LEU A 437 -9.75 9.39 -14.27
C LEU A 437 -9.83 10.22 -12.99
N THR A 438 -8.78 10.98 -12.68
CA THR A 438 -8.74 11.90 -11.53
C THR A 438 -9.83 12.96 -11.63
N TYR A 439 -9.95 13.61 -12.79
CA TYR A 439 -10.95 14.62 -13.03
C TYR A 439 -12.38 14.05 -12.96
N LEU A 440 -12.64 12.94 -13.64
CA LEU A 440 -13.96 12.30 -13.66
C LEU A 440 -14.40 11.89 -12.26
N TRP A 441 -13.52 11.28 -11.48
CA TRP A 441 -13.85 10.84 -10.11
C TRP A 441 -14.11 12.04 -9.19
N TYR A 442 -13.17 12.98 -9.09
CA TYR A 442 -13.29 14.09 -8.13
C TYR A 442 -14.28 15.19 -8.54
N SER A 443 -14.79 15.19 -9.77
CA SER A 443 -15.86 16.10 -10.20
C SER A 443 -17.27 15.54 -9.96
N THR A 444 -17.41 14.22 -9.78
CA THR A 444 -18.73 13.55 -9.70
C THR A 444 -19.07 13.03 -8.30
N VAL A 445 -18.07 12.77 -7.47
CA VAL A 445 -18.26 12.22 -6.11
C VAL A 445 -18.14 13.32 -5.05
N ALA A 446 -18.89 13.21 -3.95
CA ALA A 446 -18.88 14.13 -2.82
C ALA A 446 -19.07 15.60 -3.25
N GLU A 447 -20.05 15.83 -4.14
CA GLU A 447 -20.40 17.14 -4.73
C GLU A 447 -19.21 17.88 -5.38
N GLY A 448 -18.18 17.17 -5.80
CA GLY A 448 -17.01 17.77 -6.43
C GLY A 448 -16.07 18.50 -5.46
N THR A 449 -16.23 18.32 -4.15
CA THR A 449 -15.47 19.05 -3.11
C THR A 449 -13.95 18.88 -3.23
N ALA A 450 -13.47 17.68 -3.59
CA ALA A 450 -12.04 17.43 -3.78
C ALA A 450 -11.48 18.23 -4.97
N PHE A 451 -12.25 18.33 -6.06
CA PHE A 451 -11.89 19.15 -7.21
C PHE A 451 -11.93 20.65 -6.87
N ALA A 452 -12.97 21.11 -6.17
CA ALA A 452 -13.07 22.50 -5.71
C ALA A 452 -11.89 22.88 -4.79
N THR A 453 -11.49 21.96 -3.90
CA THR A 453 -10.35 22.16 -2.99
C THR A 453 -9.05 22.37 -3.77
N ILE A 454 -8.75 21.53 -4.77
CA ILE A 454 -7.50 21.68 -5.53
C ILE A 454 -7.51 22.94 -6.40
N ALA A 455 -8.67 23.30 -6.98
CA ALA A 455 -8.83 24.53 -7.74
C ALA A 455 -8.54 25.76 -6.87
N GLY A 456 -9.12 25.80 -5.66
CA GLY A 456 -8.87 26.87 -4.70
C GLY A 456 -7.42 26.91 -4.18
N ILE A 457 -6.73 25.77 -4.08
CA ILE A 457 -5.28 25.75 -3.79
C ILE A 457 -4.50 26.37 -4.95
N GLY A 458 -4.86 26.05 -6.20
CA GLY A 458 -4.27 26.65 -7.39
C GLY A 458 -4.39 28.17 -7.41
N ASP A 459 -5.60 28.68 -7.14
CA ASP A 459 -5.85 30.13 -7.05
C ASP A 459 -4.99 30.80 -5.98
N LYS A 460 -4.87 30.17 -4.80
CA LYS A 460 -4.00 30.63 -3.72
C LYS A 460 -2.54 30.66 -4.14
N ILE A 461 -2.02 29.58 -4.74
CA ILE A 461 -0.64 29.50 -5.22
C ILE A 461 -0.35 30.63 -6.23
N ILE A 462 -1.24 30.85 -7.19
CA ILE A 462 -1.11 31.94 -8.17
C ILE A 462 -1.11 33.29 -7.45
N SER A 463 -2.05 33.54 -6.54
CA SER A 463 -2.09 34.79 -5.79
C SER A 463 -0.83 35.02 -4.95
N THR A 464 -0.31 34.00 -4.26
CA THR A 464 0.86 34.14 -3.41
C THR A 464 2.13 34.34 -4.23
N LEU A 465 2.30 33.61 -5.35
CA LEU A 465 3.47 33.77 -6.21
C LEU A 465 3.52 35.14 -6.88
N PHE A 466 2.38 35.65 -7.35
CA PHE A 466 2.35 36.88 -8.15
C PHE A 466 1.97 38.15 -7.37
N ALA A 467 1.39 38.05 -6.17
CA ALA A 467 0.99 39.20 -5.36
C ALA A 467 1.70 39.33 -4.00
N GLU A 468 2.17 38.25 -3.36
CA GLU A 468 2.65 38.27 -1.96
C GLU A 468 3.97 37.51 -1.72
N SER A 469 4.81 37.35 -2.75
CA SER A 469 5.84 36.31 -2.87
C SER A 469 6.93 36.24 -1.79
N PHE A 470 6.99 37.17 -0.84
CA PHE A 470 8.05 37.25 0.17
C PHE A 470 7.58 37.63 1.58
N ASN A 471 6.31 37.44 1.93
CA ASN A 471 5.85 37.68 3.30
C ASN A 471 6.08 36.44 4.19
N PRO A 472 7.00 36.46 5.18
CA PRO A 472 7.23 35.32 6.07
C PRO A 472 6.02 34.99 6.96
N ALA A 473 5.04 35.88 7.09
CA ALA A 473 3.78 35.60 7.78
C ALA A 473 2.81 34.72 6.98
N THR A 474 2.99 34.64 5.64
CA THR A 474 2.11 33.85 4.76
C THR A 474 2.78 32.59 4.22
N VAL A 475 4.11 32.45 4.38
CA VAL A 475 4.89 31.29 3.90
C VAL A 475 5.41 30.46 5.07
N GLN A 476 4.75 29.32 5.32
CA GLN A 476 5.04 28.42 6.45
C GLN A 476 6.49 27.92 6.50
N GLY A 477 7.09 27.61 5.35
CA GLY A 477 8.51 27.18 5.28
C GLY A 477 9.48 28.27 5.76
N MET A 478 9.22 29.52 5.37
CA MET A 478 10.02 30.67 5.82
C MET A 478 9.82 30.91 7.32
N HIS A 479 8.58 30.79 7.81
CA HIS A 479 8.28 30.88 9.23
C HIS A 479 9.03 29.83 10.07
N ILE A 480 9.09 28.58 9.61
CA ILE A 480 9.86 27.53 10.30
C ILE A 480 11.35 27.91 10.34
N LEU A 481 11.93 28.43 9.26
CA LEU A 481 13.31 28.88 9.23
C LEU A 481 13.58 30.07 10.15
N THR A 482 12.69 31.07 10.18
CA THR A 482 12.87 32.31 10.93
C THR A 482 12.45 32.23 12.40
N SER A 483 11.62 31.26 12.77
CA SER A 483 11.17 31.08 14.15
C SER A 483 12.31 30.68 15.07
N GLN A 484 12.40 31.34 16.23
CA GLN A 484 13.35 30.96 17.27
C GLN A 484 12.87 29.71 17.99
N SER A 485 13.75 28.71 18.11
CA SER A 485 13.46 27.50 18.87
C SER A 485 13.50 27.81 20.37
N VAL A 486 12.45 27.41 21.09
CA VAL A 486 12.28 27.70 22.52
C VAL A 486 13.28 26.93 23.38
N THR A 487 13.71 25.74 22.94
CA THR A 487 14.65 24.88 23.68
C THR A 487 15.72 24.27 22.75
N PRO A 488 16.85 23.78 23.29
CA PRO A 488 17.86 23.08 22.51
C PRO A 488 17.31 21.83 21.80
N LEU A 489 16.37 21.12 22.41
CA LEU A 489 15.73 19.94 21.80
C LEU A 489 14.86 20.33 20.59
N HIS A 490 14.10 21.42 20.70
CA HIS A 490 13.36 21.96 19.56
C HIS A 490 14.29 22.45 18.45
N SER A 491 15.46 23.00 18.80
CA SER A 491 16.48 23.39 17.82
C SER A 491 17.03 22.16 17.07
N LEU A 492 17.34 21.08 17.78
CA LEU A 492 17.76 19.83 17.17
C LEU A 492 16.66 19.25 16.27
N ALA A 493 15.41 19.21 16.74
CA ALA A 493 14.28 18.73 15.95
C ALA A 493 14.09 19.57 14.67
N LYS A 494 14.23 20.90 14.78
CA LYS A 494 14.19 21.82 13.63
C LYS A 494 15.33 21.55 12.64
N ILE A 495 16.57 21.37 13.11
CA ILE A 495 17.72 21.06 12.26
C ILE A 495 17.51 19.73 11.53
N VAL A 496 17.07 18.69 12.25
CA VAL A 496 16.75 17.39 11.67
C VAL A 496 15.66 17.55 10.61
N HIS A 497 14.57 18.24 10.93
CA HIS A 497 13.46 18.48 10.00
C HIS A 497 13.92 19.18 8.72
N ILE A 498 14.73 20.25 8.82
CA ILE A 498 15.26 20.97 7.66
C ILE A 498 16.22 20.07 6.85
N ALA A 499 17.13 19.37 7.52
CA ALA A 499 18.08 18.47 6.86
C ALA A 499 17.36 17.34 6.10
N THR A 500 16.24 16.86 6.64
CA THR A 500 15.40 15.84 5.98
C THR A 500 14.58 16.36 4.81
N GLN A 501 14.29 17.67 4.75
CA GLN A 501 13.54 18.29 3.65
C GLN A 501 14.43 18.79 2.51
N GLY A 502 15.76 18.81 2.71
CA GLY A 502 16.73 19.51 1.86
C GLY A 502 17.85 18.65 1.26
N LEU A 503 17.72 17.33 1.29
CA LEU A 503 18.47 16.37 0.46
C LEU A 503 17.48 15.67 -0.48
#